data_AF-A0A9W9I7M0-F1
#
_entry.id   AF-A0A9W9I7M0-F1
#
_cell.length_a   1.000
_cell.length_b   1.000
_cell.length_c   1.000
_cell.angle_alpha   90.00
_cell.angle_beta   90.00
_cell.angle_gamma   90.00
#
_symmetry.space_group_name_H-M   'P 1'
#
loop_
_entity.id
_entity.type
_entity.pdbx_description
1 polymer ?
#
loop_
_entity_poly.entity_id
_entity_poly.type
_entity_poly.pdbx_seq_one_letter_code
_entity_poly.pdbx_strand_id
1 'polypeptide(L)'
;MDDEVRNSEDEEDGDGGDWGSESEDEDIRNSEDVEPTTESAAAWLGSPPKDQDKLRKNAQSEGLRHYGLKCPGPGRVVDGLVLGTQVCPNSTIISFETGVLFRNRHRTRRIGINIRCKSCHGRFIFNEFLRTNYLEADADQKTCSHKSCLNPVWEGSKFRRDHYLQWTPDLFCEEKPAMDELRTLFDKAASEQWFPDTKIMAKVIERVETDGKANIPASEIVNIDLEFGLFSREVLQIGLANLEGARVLDCLTRYSEEIIAPSTSQLSGPATWPQKKHKDMVKAFFTQDGTLDAKGVVGKLREIGISKKTTFLPWASWCFDLSYLRDWLEAEGFHDVLPGDENVCRLLLEFRANVKRVIGNTCYQSRPFPLSLSILFLVLFGEDHPLSGRNHHALVDAQQLALMADLFIDLCKPPHKRVRWQGSNKNLGSWKRQQPLEGFFPSMSPNKKARLS
;
A
#
# COMPACT_ATOMS: atom_id res chain seq x y z
N MET A 1 -33.26 37.95 -29.33
CA MET A 1 -33.22 37.26 -28.02
C MET A 1 -32.54 35.95 -28.34
N ASP A 2 -31.22 36.03 -28.36
CA ASP A 2 -30.33 34.97 -28.81
C ASP A 2 -29.83 34.25 -27.56
N ASP A 3 -30.25 33.00 -27.39
CA ASP A 3 -29.74 32.12 -26.34
C ASP A 3 -28.48 31.42 -26.83
N GLU A 4 -27.33 31.99 -26.46
CA GLU A 4 -26.04 31.32 -26.55
C GLU A 4 -25.91 30.26 -25.45
N VAL A 5 -25.99 29.00 -25.86
CA VAL A 5 -25.51 27.86 -25.10
C VAL A 5 -24.12 27.51 -25.62
N ARG A 6 -23.06 27.62 -24.80
CA ARG A 6 -21.82 26.85 -25.00
C ARG A 6 -20.86 26.81 -23.81
N ASN A 7 -20.60 25.57 -23.41
CA ASN A 7 -19.35 24.97 -22.95
C ASN A 7 -18.68 25.50 -21.67
N SER A 8 -18.90 24.78 -20.57
CA SER A 8 -17.93 24.64 -19.48
C SER A 8 -17.13 23.34 -19.70
N GLU A 9 -15.86 23.49 -20.04
CA GLU A 9 -14.85 22.43 -20.08
C GLU A 9 -14.33 22.22 -18.65
N ASP A 10 -14.75 21.14 -18.00
CA ASP A 10 -14.16 20.66 -16.74
C ASP A 10 -13.21 19.50 -17.08
N GLU A 11 -11.92 19.81 -17.25
CA GLU A 11 -10.84 18.82 -17.29
C GLU A 11 -10.36 18.54 -15.85
N GLU A 12 -10.90 17.49 -15.22
CA GLU A 12 -10.38 16.93 -13.97
C GLU A 12 -9.37 15.80 -14.26
N ASP A 13 -8.10 16.17 -14.46
CA ASP A 13 -6.97 15.22 -14.52
C ASP A 13 -6.49 14.83 -13.11
N GLY A 14 -7.14 13.84 -12.51
CA GLY A 14 -6.76 13.23 -11.22
C GLY A 14 -5.81 12.03 -11.36
N ASP A 15 -4.49 12.23 -11.24
CA ASP A 15 -3.49 11.14 -11.19
C ASP A 15 -3.00 10.90 -9.74
N GLY A 16 -3.64 9.92 -9.09
CA GLY A 16 -3.29 9.39 -7.78
C GLY A 16 -2.25 8.27 -7.87
N GLY A 17 -1.18 8.40 -7.10
CA GLY A 17 -0.19 7.35 -6.87
C GLY A 17 0.04 7.21 -5.37
N ASP A 18 -0.41 6.11 -4.80
CA ASP A 18 -0.13 5.69 -3.42
C ASP A 18 0.54 4.32 -3.48
N TRP A 19 1.86 4.29 -3.25
CA TRP A 19 2.48 3.15 -2.58
C TRP A 19 2.59 3.53 -1.13
N GLY A 20 2.41 2.57 -0.25
CA GLY A 20 2.77 2.60 1.17
C GLY A 20 4.26 2.82 1.43
N SER A 21 4.80 3.92 0.92
CA SER A 21 5.66 4.80 1.69
C SER A 21 4.71 5.84 2.30
N GLU A 22 4.46 5.75 3.60
CA GLU A 22 4.00 6.90 4.39
C GLU A 22 5.09 7.99 4.39
N SER A 23 5.41 8.51 3.23
CA SER A 23 5.97 9.84 3.06
C SER A 23 4.95 10.59 2.24
N GLU A 24 3.79 10.83 2.86
CA GLU A 24 3.06 12.06 2.58
C GLU A 24 4.10 13.17 2.59
N ASP A 25 4.14 13.96 1.51
CA ASP A 25 4.72 15.29 1.61
C ASP A 25 4.10 15.92 2.86
N GLU A 26 4.92 16.16 3.88
CA GLU A 26 4.54 16.89 5.08
C GLU A 26 3.99 18.26 4.62
N ASP A 27 2.67 18.35 4.45
CA ASP A 27 1.95 19.53 4.87
C ASP A 27 2.25 19.65 6.36
N ILE A 28 3.22 20.49 6.67
CA ILE A 28 3.65 20.91 8.00
C ILE A 28 2.39 21.20 8.82
N ARG A 29 1.94 20.22 9.60
CA ARG A 29 0.94 20.39 10.63
C ARG A 29 1.67 20.26 11.95
N ASN A 30 1.83 21.41 12.60
CA ASN A 30 2.34 21.56 13.96
C ASN A 30 1.83 20.44 14.86
N SER A 31 2.71 19.49 15.19
CA SER A 31 2.59 18.75 16.44
C SER A 31 3.05 19.69 17.55
N GLU A 32 2.11 20.34 18.22
CA GLU A 32 2.38 20.91 19.54
C GLU A 32 2.79 19.76 20.49
N ASP A 33 3.75 20.04 21.36
CA ASP A 33 4.29 19.19 22.44
C ASP A 33 5.38 18.16 22.11
N VAL A 34 6.56 18.63 21.68
CA VAL A 34 7.86 18.39 22.37
C VAL A 34 8.81 19.52 21.92
N GLU A 35 9.15 20.47 22.81
CA GLU A 35 10.23 21.42 22.53
C GLU A 35 11.56 20.68 22.35
N PRO A 36 12.25 20.79 21.19
CA PRO A 36 13.57 20.22 21.01
C PRO A 36 14.53 20.92 21.97
N THR A 37 15.19 20.17 22.85
CA THR A 37 16.29 20.70 23.67
C THR A 37 17.38 21.22 22.74
N THR A 38 17.73 22.49 22.92
CA THR A 38 18.40 23.40 21.98
C THR A 38 19.89 23.10 21.71
N GLU A 39 20.42 21.93 22.08
CA GLU A 39 21.87 21.66 22.06
C GLU A 39 22.41 20.89 20.84
N SER A 40 21.64 20.67 19.77
CA SER A 40 22.21 20.03 18.55
C SER A 40 21.72 20.56 17.20
N ALA A 41 20.92 21.63 17.18
CA ALA A 41 20.49 22.27 15.94
C ALA A 41 21.60 23.18 15.37
N ALA A 42 22.57 22.60 14.66
CA ALA A 42 23.54 23.39 13.91
C ALA A 42 22.80 24.21 12.84
N ALA A 43 22.79 25.55 12.99
CA ALA A 43 22.20 26.48 12.03
C ALA A 43 22.83 26.27 10.65
N TRP A 44 22.06 25.61 9.80
CA TRP A 44 22.58 24.95 8.62
C TRP A 44 22.66 25.90 7.39
N LEU A 45 22.11 27.10 7.53
CA LEU A 45 22.13 28.16 6.53
C LEU A 45 23.36 29.07 6.72
N GLY A 46 24.54 28.57 6.35
CA GLY A 46 25.64 29.46 6.01
C GLY A 46 25.24 30.34 4.81
N SER A 47 25.63 31.61 4.81
CA SER A 47 25.35 32.52 3.68
C SER A 47 25.88 31.90 2.37
N PRO A 48 25.05 31.78 1.32
CA PRO A 48 25.47 31.15 0.07
C PRO A 48 26.59 31.97 -0.62
N PRO A 49 27.41 31.33 -1.49
CA PRO A 49 28.42 32.03 -2.28
C PRO A 49 27.80 33.13 -3.16
N LYS A 50 28.48 34.28 -3.26
CA LYS A 50 27.99 35.50 -3.95
C LYS A 50 27.59 35.31 -5.43
N ASP A 51 28.09 34.26 -6.09
CA ASP A 51 27.81 34.01 -7.52
C ASP A 51 26.53 33.20 -7.78
N GLN A 52 25.81 32.76 -6.75
CA GLN A 52 24.59 31.96 -6.91
C GLN A 52 23.30 32.78 -7.04
N ASP A 53 23.33 34.10 -6.79
CA ASP A 53 22.13 34.94 -6.88
C ASP A 53 21.53 34.97 -8.30
N LYS A 54 22.36 34.87 -9.33
CA LYS A 54 21.92 34.79 -10.73
C LYS A 54 21.27 33.45 -11.05
N LEU A 55 21.78 32.35 -10.48
CA LEU A 55 21.21 31.01 -10.62
C LEU A 55 19.89 30.90 -9.85
N ARG A 56 19.79 31.47 -8.64
CA ARG A 56 18.53 31.53 -7.87
C ARG A 56 17.44 32.34 -8.55
N LYS A 57 17.77 33.49 -9.14
CA LYS A 57 16.82 34.30 -9.92
C LYS A 57 16.30 33.56 -11.15
N ASN A 58 17.11 32.69 -11.75
CA ASN A 58 16.70 31.86 -12.89
C ASN A 58 16.01 30.54 -12.44
N ALA A 59 16.34 30.05 -11.24
CA ALA A 59 15.78 28.85 -10.62
C ALA A 59 14.53 29.12 -9.78
N GLN A 60 13.81 30.22 -10.05
CA GLN A 60 12.56 30.61 -9.39
C GLN A 60 11.41 29.60 -9.57
N SER A 61 11.60 28.52 -10.32
CA SER A 61 10.66 27.41 -10.29
C SER A 61 10.74 26.73 -8.92
N GLU A 62 9.60 26.54 -8.27
CA GLU A 62 9.48 25.90 -6.94
C GLU A 62 10.24 24.57 -6.82
N GLY A 63 10.48 23.88 -7.94
CA GLY A 63 11.24 22.62 -8.00
C GLY A 63 12.75 22.75 -7.75
N LEU A 64 13.38 23.90 -8.00
CA LEU A 64 14.84 24.06 -7.87
C LEU A 64 15.26 24.85 -6.62
N ARG A 65 14.35 25.04 -5.67
CA ARG A 65 14.58 25.78 -4.41
C ARG A 65 15.78 25.31 -3.58
N HIS A 66 16.20 24.06 -3.76
CA HIS A 66 17.34 23.48 -3.04
C HIS A 66 18.67 23.57 -3.79
N TYR A 67 18.68 23.99 -5.06
CA TYR A 67 19.90 24.16 -5.83
C TYR A 67 20.80 25.21 -5.18
N GLY A 68 22.08 24.88 -5.01
CA GLY A 68 23.09 25.72 -4.38
C GLY A 68 23.10 25.69 -2.85
N LEU A 69 22.09 25.08 -2.20
CA LEU A 69 22.13 24.85 -0.76
C LEU A 69 23.18 23.76 -0.45
N LYS A 70 23.67 23.71 0.80
CA LYS A 70 24.42 22.53 1.27
C LYS A 70 23.48 21.30 1.27
N CYS A 71 23.93 20.11 1.64
CA CYS A 71 23.09 18.91 1.89
C CYS A 71 22.92 18.63 3.39
N PRO A 72 21.69 18.49 3.95
CA PRO A 72 21.49 18.49 5.40
C PRO A 72 22.08 17.25 6.06
N GLY A 73 22.24 16.18 5.28
CA GLY A 73 22.65 14.87 5.73
C GLY A 73 21.53 13.85 5.54
N PRO A 74 21.77 12.61 5.99
CA PRO A 74 20.78 11.54 5.94
C PRO A 74 19.76 11.57 7.08
N GLY A 75 19.90 12.49 8.06
CA GLY A 75 18.90 12.70 9.12
C GLY A 75 17.56 13.23 8.61
N ARG A 76 16.51 13.09 9.44
CA ARG A 76 15.21 13.75 9.20
C ARG A 76 15.37 15.27 9.30
N VAL A 77 14.56 16.02 8.57
CA VAL A 77 14.57 17.49 8.62
C VAL A 77 13.16 17.93 8.95
N VAL A 78 12.96 18.59 10.08
CA VAL A 78 11.66 19.12 10.53
C VAL A 78 11.83 20.62 10.74
N ASP A 79 10.99 21.44 10.11
CA ASP A 79 11.06 22.91 10.14
C ASP A 79 12.44 23.48 9.78
N GLY A 80 13.14 22.80 8.85
CA GLY A 80 14.49 23.19 8.42
C GLY A 80 15.60 22.81 9.39
N LEU A 81 15.29 22.14 10.49
CA LEU A 81 16.25 21.61 11.46
C LEU A 81 16.53 20.14 11.20
N VAL A 82 17.82 19.76 11.14
CA VAL A 82 18.21 18.35 11.04
C VAL A 82 18.01 17.69 12.40
N LEU A 83 17.12 16.71 12.46
CA LEU A 83 16.94 15.86 13.64
C LEU A 83 18.06 14.83 13.72
N GLY A 84 18.76 14.81 14.86
CA GLY A 84 19.88 13.92 15.14
C GLY A 84 21.24 14.48 14.75
N THR A 85 22.29 13.68 14.92
CA THR A 85 23.70 14.10 14.76
C THR A 85 24.26 13.88 13.36
N GLN A 86 23.50 13.24 12.46
CA GLN A 86 23.98 12.85 11.12
C GLN A 86 23.84 13.98 10.11
N VAL A 87 24.83 14.89 10.11
CA VAL A 87 25.01 15.89 9.06
C VAL A 87 25.62 15.29 7.79
N CYS A 88 25.56 15.98 6.65
CA CYS A 88 26.21 15.50 5.43
C CYS A 88 27.74 15.41 5.64
N PRO A 89 28.34 14.20 5.54
CA PRO A 89 29.75 14.00 5.84
C PRO A 89 30.67 14.77 4.88
N ASN A 90 30.18 15.04 3.67
CA ASN A 90 30.94 15.71 2.62
C ASN A 90 30.60 17.19 2.48
N SER A 91 29.70 17.74 3.33
CA SER A 91 29.19 19.11 3.21
C SER A 91 28.80 19.49 1.78
N THR A 92 28.26 18.53 1.03
CA THR A 92 28.04 18.64 -0.42
C THR A 92 27.05 19.75 -0.74
N ILE A 93 27.38 20.60 -1.71
CA ILE A 93 26.43 21.57 -2.28
C ILE A 93 25.53 20.84 -3.28
N ILE A 94 24.22 21.06 -3.19
CA ILE A 94 23.22 20.49 -4.10
C ILE A 94 23.32 21.17 -5.46
N SER A 95 23.56 20.37 -6.49
CA SER A 95 23.69 20.76 -7.89
C SER A 95 23.07 19.68 -8.78
N PHE A 96 23.01 19.87 -10.09
CA PHE A 96 22.48 18.84 -10.99
C PHE A 96 23.31 17.55 -10.97
N GLU A 97 24.60 17.65 -10.65
CA GLU A 97 25.54 16.54 -10.56
C GLU A 97 25.45 15.80 -9.22
N THR A 98 25.15 16.52 -8.14
CA THR A 98 25.22 15.99 -6.77
C THR A 98 23.86 15.74 -6.13
N GLY A 99 22.81 16.42 -6.58
CA GLY A 99 21.44 16.32 -6.06
C GLY A 99 20.66 15.14 -6.66
N VAL A 100 19.52 14.82 -6.04
CA VAL A 100 18.58 13.84 -6.60
C VAL A 100 17.47 14.58 -7.32
N LEU A 101 17.36 14.38 -8.62
CA LEU A 101 16.22 14.88 -9.38
C LEU A 101 14.99 14.06 -9.05
N PHE A 102 13.87 14.75 -8.84
CA PHE A 102 12.57 14.12 -8.67
C PHE A 102 11.56 14.81 -9.60
N ARG A 103 10.48 14.10 -9.93
CA ARG A 103 9.39 14.66 -10.71
C ARG A 103 8.16 14.73 -9.81
N ASN A 104 7.68 15.94 -9.52
CA ASN A 104 6.44 16.09 -8.77
C ASN A 104 5.26 15.73 -9.69
N ARG A 105 4.58 14.63 -9.39
CA ARG A 105 3.47 14.11 -10.20
C ARG A 105 2.15 14.82 -9.93
N HIS A 106 1.92 15.30 -8.71
CA HIS A 106 0.59 15.73 -8.27
C HIS A 106 0.22 17.17 -8.60
N ARG A 107 1.18 18.07 -8.85
CA ARG A 107 0.84 19.50 -9.03
C ARG A 107 1.21 20.13 -10.37
N THR A 108 2.28 19.71 -11.04
CA THR A 108 2.78 20.47 -12.21
C THR A 108 3.62 19.69 -13.22
N ARG A 109 3.81 18.37 -13.07
CA ARG A 109 4.80 17.56 -13.84
C ARG A 109 6.22 18.15 -13.84
N ARG A 110 6.54 19.11 -12.95
CA ARG A 110 7.84 19.80 -12.89
C ARG A 110 8.92 18.86 -12.35
N ILE A 111 10.11 19.02 -12.91
CA ILE A 111 11.33 18.41 -12.39
C ILE A 111 11.85 19.31 -11.26
N GLY A 112 12.08 18.72 -10.10
CA GLY A 112 12.70 19.36 -8.95
C GLY A 112 13.99 18.67 -8.53
N ILE A 113 14.70 19.29 -7.59
CA ILE A 113 15.90 18.73 -6.98
C ILE A 113 15.71 18.57 -5.48
N ASN A 114 15.97 17.38 -4.96
CA ASN A 114 15.80 17.06 -3.55
C ASN A 114 16.78 17.87 -2.71
N ILE A 115 16.41 18.16 -1.45
CA ILE A 115 17.27 18.86 -0.49
C ILE A 115 18.55 18.08 -0.14
N ARG A 116 18.60 16.77 -0.42
CA ARG A 116 19.74 15.90 -0.14
C ARG A 116 20.57 15.59 -1.38
N CYS A 117 21.89 15.47 -1.20
CA CYS A 117 22.76 14.93 -2.24
C CYS A 117 22.47 13.43 -2.43
N LYS A 118 22.85 12.87 -3.57
CA LYS A 118 22.58 11.46 -3.95
C LYS A 118 22.92 10.47 -2.85
N SER A 119 24.10 10.62 -2.24
CA SER A 119 24.56 9.72 -1.16
C SER A 119 23.70 9.85 0.10
N CYS A 120 23.41 11.08 0.55
CA CYS A 120 22.61 11.30 1.75
C CYS A 120 21.14 10.95 1.52
N HIS A 121 20.62 11.16 0.30
CA HIS A 121 19.27 10.75 -0.06
C HIS A 121 19.13 9.23 -0.06
N GLY A 122 20.04 8.50 -0.70
CA GLY A 122 20.02 7.02 -0.66
C GLY A 122 20.09 6.48 0.77
N ARG A 123 20.93 7.10 1.61
CA ARG A 123 21.02 6.73 3.04
C ARG A 123 19.77 7.09 3.84
N PHE A 124 19.17 8.25 3.58
CA PHE A 124 17.89 8.64 4.18
C PHE A 124 16.79 7.63 3.83
N ILE A 125 16.63 7.30 2.54
CA ILE A 125 15.65 6.29 2.09
C ILE A 125 15.91 4.92 2.75
N PHE A 126 17.17 4.51 2.87
CA PHE A 126 17.51 3.28 3.58
C PHE A 126 17.14 3.33 5.07
N ASN A 127 17.47 4.42 5.79
CA ASN A 127 17.11 4.58 7.20
C ASN A 127 15.58 4.62 7.39
N GLU A 128 14.85 5.30 6.52
CA GLU A 128 13.38 5.31 6.54
C GLU A 128 12.82 3.92 6.29
N PHE A 129 13.38 3.16 5.33
CA PHE A 129 13.01 1.76 5.13
C PHE A 129 13.22 0.93 6.41
N LEU A 130 14.36 1.07 7.07
CA LEU A 130 14.62 0.36 8.33
C LEU A 130 13.59 0.72 9.39
N ARG A 131 13.27 2.01 9.55
CA ARG A 131 12.25 2.49 10.50
C ARG A 131 10.88 1.94 10.19
N THR A 132 10.42 2.09 8.96
CA THR A 132 9.09 1.67 8.53
C THR A 132 8.89 0.16 8.72
N ASN A 133 9.96 -0.63 8.59
CA ASN A 133 9.93 -2.08 8.72
C ASN A 133 10.45 -2.60 10.08
N TYR A 134 10.65 -1.72 11.08
CA TYR A 134 11.19 -2.06 12.41
C TYR A 134 12.50 -2.83 12.39
N LEU A 135 13.32 -2.58 11.36
CA LEU A 135 14.65 -3.14 11.18
C LEU A 135 15.74 -2.19 11.67
N GLU A 136 15.43 -1.01 12.21
CA GLU A 136 16.44 -0.11 12.80
C GLU A 136 16.97 -0.71 14.11
N ALA A 137 18.29 -0.78 14.26
CA ALA A 137 18.95 -1.31 15.46
C ALA A 137 18.60 -0.48 16.69
N ASP A 138 18.44 -1.13 17.84
CA ASP A 138 18.26 -0.41 19.11
C ASP A 138 19.51 0.43 19.43
N ALA A 139 19.35 1.48 20.25
CA ALA A 139 20.39 2.48 20.48
C ALA A 139 21.73 1.90 21.00
N ASP A 140 21.66 0.80 21.75
CA ASP A 140 22.81 0.08 22.32
C ASP A 140 23.12 -1.24 21.61
N GLN A 141 22.37 -1.60 20.56
CA GLN A 141 22.53 -2.85 19.85
C GLN A 141 23.80 -2.85 18.98
N LYS A 142 24.76 -3.71 19.35
CA LYS A 142 26.02 -3.89 18.60
C LYS A 142 26.05 -5.16 17.76
N THR A 143 25.22 -6.14 18.06
CA THR A 143 25.19 -7.46 17.42
C THR A 143 23.84 -7.74 16.76
N CYS A 144 23.85 -8.57 15.73
CA CYS A 144 22.67 -8.97 14.98
C CYS A 144 21.58 -9.61 15.86
N SER A 145 20.31 -9.23 15.65
CA SER A 145 19.14 -9.77 16.38
C SER A 145 18.75 -11.18 15.97
N HIS A 146 19.29 -11.71 14.87
CA HIS A 146 18.99 -13.09 14.45
C HIS A 146 19.52 -14.07 15.49
N LYS A 147 18.70 -15.08 15.85
CA LYS A 147 19.07 -16.11 16.84
C LYS A 147 20.45 -16.68 16.53
N SER A 148 21.29 -16.76 17.56
CA SER A 148 22.65 -17.31 17.49
C SER A 148 23.65 -16.53 16.62
N CYS A 149 23.32 -15.32 16.17
CA CYS A 149 24.24 -14.49 15.40
C CYS A 149 24.96 -13.47 16.29
N LEU A 150 26.27 -13.63 16.46
CA LEU A 150 27.10 -12.67 17.23
C LEU A 150 27.81 -11.64 16.34
N ASN A 151 27.54 -11.66 15.04
CA ASN A 151 28.14 -10.72 14.10
C ASN A 151 27.60 -9.30 14.31
N PRO A 152 28.40 -8.26 13.98
CA PRO A 152 27.96 -6.88 14.13
C PRO A 152 26.75 -6.56 13.26
N VAL A 153 25.93 -5.62 13.74
CA VAL A 153 24.83 -5.02 12.96
C VAL A 153 25.34 -4.37 11.68
N TRP A 154 24.58 -4.49 10.60
CA TRP A 154 24.92 -3.88 9.32
C TRP A 154 24.21 -2.55 9.17
N GLU A 155 25.00 -1.47 9.09
CA GLU A 155 24.52 -0.17 8.65
C GLU A 155 23.32 0.38 9.44
N GLY A 156 23.29 0.16 10.76
CA GLY A 156 22.19 0.61 11.62
C GLY A 156 20.92 -0.25 11.53
N SER A 157 20.96 -1.36 10.79
CA SER A 157 19.90 -2.36 10.84
C SER A 157 20.08 -3.33 12.02
N LYS A 158 19.00 -3.90 12.55
CA LYS A 158 19.01 -4.97 13.56
C LYS A 158 19.76 -6.23 13.11
N PHE A 159 20.03 -6.37 11.81
CA PHE A 159 20.60 -7.58 11.24
C PHE A 159 22.01 -7.35 10.68
N ARG A 160 22.81 -8.42 10.61
CA ARG A 160 23.97 -8.41 9.72
C ARG A 160 23.47 -8.44 8.27
N ARG A 161 24.32 -8.04 7.32
CA ARG A 161 23.97 -7.92 5.89
C ARG A 161 23.29 -9.16 5.32
N ASP A 162 23.83 -10.35 5.56
CA ASP A 162 23.28 -11.60 5.00
C ASP A 162 21.87 -11.88 5.52
N HIS A 163 21.63 -11.68 6.82
CA HIS A 163 20.31 -11.88 7.43
C HIS A 163 19.33 -10.80 7.00
N TYR A 164 19.78 -9.55 6.84
CA TYR A 164 18.95 -8.48 6.27
C TYR A 164 18.51 -8.82 4.84
N LEU A 165 19.41 -9.34 4.00
CA LEU A 165 19.06 -9.71 2.61
C LEU A 165 18.13 -10.92 2.52
N GLN A 166 18.08 -11.72 3.57
CA GLN A 166 17.12 -12.83 3.73
C GLN A 166 15.82 -12.38 4.41
N TRP A 167 15.80 -11.19 5.00
CA TRP A 167 14.62 -10.68 5.66
C TRP A 167 13.54 -10.39 4.62
N THR A 168 12.33 -10.88 4.90
CA THR A 168 11.12 -10.53 4.16
C THR A 168 10.13 -9.87 5.11
N PRO A 169 9.30 -8.93 4.63
CA PRO A 169 8.21 -8.35 5.43
C PRO A 169 7.30 -9.39 6.07
N ASP A 170 7.18 -10.59 5.49
CA ASP A 170 6.38 -11.68 6.06
C ASP A 170 6.97 -12.24 7.38
N LEU A 171 8.22 -11.92 7.70
CA LEU A 171 8.89 -12.33 8.94
C LEU A 171 8.49 -11.50 10.17
N PHE A 172 7.58 -10.53 10.06
CA PHE A 172 6.95 -9.93 11.25
C PHE A 172 6.32 -10.98 12.18
N CYS A 173 5.96 -12.16 11.64
CA CYS A 173 5.53 -13.33 12.41
C CYS A 173 6.54 -13.76 13.49
N GLU A 174 7.84 -13.46 13.34
CA GLU A 174 8.86 -13.87 14.31
C GLU A 174 8.95 -12.96 15.54
N GLU A 175 8.48 -11.71 15.44
CA GLU A 175 8.40 -10.77 16.58
C GLU A 175 7.04 -10.90 17.28
N LYS A 176 6.83 -12.07 17.91
CA LYS A 176 5.63 -12.36 18.73
C LYS A 176 5.18 -11.18 19.63
N PRO A 177 6.09 -10.44 20.32
CA PRO A 177 5.68 -9.30 21.14
C PRO A 177 5.02 -8.16 20.35
N ALA A 178 5.50 -7.84 19.15
CA ALA A 178 4.94 -6.78 18.31
C ALA A 178 3.54 -7.16 17.81
N MET A 179 3.37 -8.41 17.38
CA MET A 179 2.05 -8.93 16.98
C MET A 179 1.07 -8.97 18.15
N ASP A 180 1.52 -9.31 19.36
CA ASP A 180 0.70 -9.28 20.56
C ASP A 180 0.33 -7.85 20.99
N GLU A 181 1.22 -6.88 20.80
CA GLU A 181 0.93 -5.45 20.97
C GLU A 181 -0.15 -4.98 19.99
N LEU A 182 0.00 -5.29 18.70
CA LEU A 182 -1.00 -4.95 17.67
C LEU A 182 -2.36 -5.58 17.95
N ARG A 183 -2.39 -6.85 18.39
CA ARG A 183 -3.63 -7.51 18.84
C ARG A 183 -4.24 -6.79 20.02
N THR A 184 -3.45 -6.40 21.01
CA THR A 184 -3.93 -5.69 22.20
C THR A 184 -4.51 -4.31 21.83
N LEU A 185 -3.84 -3.58 20.94
CA LEU A 185 -4.32 -2.28 20.44
C LEU A 185 -5.60 -2.45 19.62
N PHE A 186 -5.69 -3.46 18.76
CA PHE A 186 -6.91 -3.74 18.02
C PHE A 186 -8.04 -4.19 18.95
N ASP A 187 -7.77 -5.03 19.94
CA ASP A 187 -8.75 -5.46 20.96
C ASP A 187 -9.33 -4.24 21.69
N LYS A 188 -8.49 -3.24 22.00
CA LYS A 188 -8.94 -1.95 22.54
C LYS A 188 -9.79 -1.18 21.53
N ALA A 189 -9.38 -1.07 20.28
CA ALA A 189 -10.16 -0.39 19.23
C ALA A 189 -11.53 -1.05 19.02
N ALA A 190 -11.58 -2.38 19.06
CA ALA A 190 -12.77 -3.19 18.95
C ALA A 190 -13.58 -3.26 20.25
N SER A 191 -13.12 -2.69 21.37
CA SER A 191 -13.90 -2.70 22.62
C SER A 191 -15.16 -1.82 22.56
N GLU A 192 -15.17 -0.82 21.68
CA GLU A 192 -16.30 0.07 21.42
C GLU A 192 -17.10 -0.34 20.19
N GLN A 193 -18.37 0.07 20.13
CA GLN A 193 -19.18 -0.04 18.91
C GLN A 193 -18.55 0.79 17.79
N TRP A 194 -18.41 0.19 16.60
CA TRP A 194 -17.96 0.90 15.40
C TRP A 194 -19.14 1.49 14.64
N PHE A 195 -18.89 2.48 13.80
CA PHE A 195 -19.91 3.13 12.99
C PHE A 195 -19.42 3.24 11.54
N PRO A 196 -20.31 3.03 10.54
CA PRO A 196 -19.96 3.30 9.16
C PRO A 196 -19.72 4.80 8.98
N ASP A 197 -18.58 5.15 8.41
CA ASP A 197 -18.20 6.53 8.08
C ASP A 197 -18.90 6.99 6.79
N THR A 198 -19.16 6.06 5.85
CA THR A 198 -19.84 6.37 4.58
C THR A 198 -21.28 5.86 4.51
N LYS A 199 -22.09 6.55 3.70
CA LYS A 199 -23.48 6.14 3.38
C LYS A 199 -23.54 4.78 2.66
N ILE A 200 -22.52 4.44 1.87
CA ILE A 200 -22.47 3.17 1.14
C ILE A 200 -22.27 2.03 2.15
N MET A 201 -21.32 2.16 3.08
CA MET A 201 -21.13 1.12 4.10
C MET A 201 -22.36 0.95 5.00
N ALA A 202 -23.04 2.06 5.35
CA ALA A 202 -24.30 1.99 6.07
C ALA A 202 -25.37 1.17 5.33
N LYS A 203 -25.51 1.36 4.00
CA LYS A 203 -26.42 0.55 3.16
C LYS A 203 -26.01 -0.92 3.09
N VAL A 204 -24.71 -1.21 3.00
CA VAL A 204 -24.19 -2.58 3.02
C VAL A 204 -24.57 -3.28 4.34
N ILE A 205 -24.38 -2.61 5.47
CA ILE A 205 -24.77 -3.13 6.80
C ILE A 205 -26.28 -3.36 6.86
N GLU A 206 -27.09 -2.38 6.48
CA GLU A 206 -28.56 -2.49 6.47
C GLU A 206 -29.04 -3.68 5.63
N ARG A 207 -28.45 -3.88 4.44
CA ARG A 207 -28.77 -5.00 3.54
C ARG A 207 -28.43 -6.35 4.19
N VAL A 208 -27.23 -6.45 4.79
CA VAL A 208 -26.78 -7.68 5.48
C VAL A 208 -27.64 -8.01 6.69
N GLU A 209 -28.08 -7.00 7.44
CA GLU A 209 -28.96 -7.19 8.60
C GLU A 209 -30.40 -7.56 8.20
N THR A 210 -30.92 -6.98 7.11
CA THR A 210 -32.30 -7.21 6.65
C THR A 210 -32.46 -8.56 5.98
N ASP A 211 -31.57 -8.88 5.03
CA ASP A 211 -31.73 -10.07 4.18
C ASP A 211 -30.93 -11.26 4.69
N GLY A 212 -29.91 -11.02 5.52
CA GLY A 212 -28.91 -12.00 5.88
C GLY A 212 -27.85 -12.15 4.79
N LYS A 213 -26.58 -12.25 5.21
CA LYS A 213 -25.41 -12.34 4.33
C LYS A 213 -25.54 -13.39 3.20
N ALA A 214 -26.07 -14.57 3.51
CA ALA A 214 -26.19 -15.68 2.57
C ALA A 214 -27.22 -15.45 1.45
N ASN A 215 -28.09 -14.45 1.61
CA ASN A 215 -29.13 -14.14 0.64
C ASN A 215 -28.75 -12.97 -0.27
N ILE A 216 -27.59 -12.33 -0.04
CA ILE A 216 -27.11 -11.24 -0.89
C ILE A 216 -26.41 -11.85 -2.10
N PRO A 217 -26.93 -11.65 -3.32
CA PRO A 217 -26.32 -12.23 -4.50
C PRO A 217 -24.98 -11.57 -4.81
N ALA A 218 -24.08 -12.34 -5.44
CA ALA A 218 -22.77 -11.84 -5.87
C ALA A 218 -22.85 -10.70 -6.90
N SER A 219 -24.03 -10.44 -7.49
CA SER A 219 -24.27 -9.29 -8.36
C SER A 219 -24.49 -7.97 -7.61
N GLU A 220 -24.82 -8.01 -6.31
CA GLU A 220 -25.14 -6.80 -5.54
C GLU A 220 -23.93 -6.23 -4.81
N ILE A 221 -23.13 -7.06 -4.13
CA ILE A 221 -21.98 -6.62 -3.33
C ILE A 221 -20.78 -7.55 -3.58
N VAL A 222 -19.66 -6.98 -4.03
CA VAL A 222 -18.46 -7.71 -4.47
C VAL A 222 -17.21 -7.12 -3.84
N ASN A 223 -16.36 -7.98 -3.28
CA ASN A 223 -15.00 -7.64 -2.87
C ASN A 223 -14.09 -7.75 -4.08
N ILE A 224 -13.24 -6.75 -4.29
CA ILE A 224 -12.35 -6.65 -5.45
C ILE A 224 -10.93 -6.38 -4.99
N ASP A 225 -10.00 -7.03 -5.67
CA ASP A 225 -8.58 -6.69 -5.65
C ASP A 225 -8.01 -6.96 -7.05
N LEU A 226 -7.00 -6.19 -7.45
CA LEU A 226 -6.28 -6.36 -8.71
C LEU A 226 -4.78 -6.47 -8.47
N GLU A 227 -4.12 -7.36 -9.22
CA GLU A 227 -2.69 -7.19 -9.48
C GLU A 227 -2.54 -6.35 -10.75
N PHE A 228 -1.76 -5.26 -10.67
CA PHE A 228 -1.53 -4.38 -11.81
C PHE A 228 -0.10 -3.88 -11.88
N GLY A 229 0.35 -3.61 -13.09
CA GLY A 229 1.64 -3.00 -13.32
C GLY A 229 1.60 -1.54 -12.90
N LEU A 230 2.20 -1.21 -11.76
CA LEU A 230 2.18 0.11 -11.14
C LEU A 230 2.19 1.31 -12.11
N PHE A 231 3.26 1.42 -12.90
CA PHE A 231 3.48 2.61 -13.72
C PHE A 231 2.67 2.58 -15.01
N SER A 232 2.35 1.38 -15.45
CA SER A 232 1.58 1.11 -16.64
C SER A 232 0.08 1.16 -16.42
N ARG A 233 -0.38 1.01 -15.18
CA ARG A 233 -1.78 0.71 -14.81
C ARG A 233 -2.37 -0.49 -15.57
N GLU A 234 -1.51 -1.34 -16.13
CA GLU A 234 -1.90 -2.56 -16.84
C GLU A 234 -2.48 -3.51 -15.81
N VAL A 235 -3.77 -3.82 -15.89
CA VAL A 235 -4.39 -4.87 -15.09
C VAL A 235 -3.75 -6.19 -15.51
N LEU A 236 -3.22 -6.97 -14.57
CA LEU A 236 -2.51 -8.24 -14.80
C LEU A 236 -3.31 -9.44 -14.28
N GLN A 237 -3.99 -9.28 -13.14
CA GLN A 237 -4.87 -10.27 -12.54
C GLN A 237 -6.10 -9.58 -11.95
N ILE A 238 -7.25 -10.25 -12.06
CA ILE A 238 -8.51 -9.82 -11.45
C ILE A 238 -8.95 -10.87 -10.44
N GLY A 239 -9.23 -10.43 -9.22
CA GLY A 239 -9.82 -11.25 -8.16
C GLY A 239 -11.11 -10.62 -7.65
N LEU A 240 -12.22 -11.35 -7.80
CA LEU A 240 -13.51 -10.97 -7.25
C LEU A 240 -14.02 -12.07 -6.31
N ALA A 241 -14.52 -11.68 -5.15
CA ALA A 241 -15.19 -12.57 -4.21
C ALA A 241 -16.51 -11.96 -3.73
N ASN A 242 -17.55 -12.78 -3.53
CA ASN A 242 -18.79 -12.30 -2.94
C ASN A 242 -18.57 -12.01 -1.43
N LEU A 243 -19.60 -11.51 -0.74
CA LEU A 243 -19.50 -11.25 0.70
C LEU A 243 -19.11 -12.50 1.51
N GLU A 244 -19.51 -13.70 1.09
CA GLU A 244 -19.14 -14.98 1.74
C GLU A 244 -17.68 -15.39 1.53
N GLY A 245 -16.94 -14.70 0.66
CA GLY A 245 -15.59 -15.10 0.25
C GLY A 245 -15.59 -16.20 -0.81
N ALA A 246 -16.76 -16.55 -1.36
CA ALA A 246 -16.82 -17.43 -2.52
C ALA A 246 -16.32 -16.68 -3.75
N ARG A 247 -15.49 -17.36 -4.55
CA ARG A 247 -14.95 -16.82 -5.79
C ARG A 247 -16.07 -16.42 -6.73
N VAL A 248 -15.95 -15.23 -7.30
CA VAL A 248 -16.81 -14.68 -8.35
C VAL A 248 -16.07 -14.67 -9.69
N LEU A 249 -14.82 -14.18 -9.70
CA LEU A 249 -13.96 -14.17 -10.88
C LEU A 249 -12.49 -14.28 -10.44
N ASP A 250 -11.71 -15.10 -11.12
CA ASP A 250 -10.27 -15.23 -10.89
C ASP A 250 -9.56 -15.52 -12.19
N CYS A 251 -9.01 -14.48 -12.82
CA CYS A 251 -8.34 -14.60 -14.11
C CYS A 251 -7.11 -13.71 -14.21
N LEU A 252 -6.14 -14.18 -15.00
CA LEU A 252 -5.15 -13.31 -15.61
C LEU A 252 -5.79 -12.56 -16.78
N THR A 253 -5.33 -11.36 -17.06
CA THR A 253 -5.83 -10.55 -18.16
C THR A 253 -4.91 -10.64 -19.38
N ARG A 254 -5.50 -10.44 -20.56
CA ARG A 254 -4.79 -10.30 -21.83
C ARG A 254 -5.45 -9.21 -22.66
N TYR A 255 -4.67 -8.25 -23.12
CA TYR A 255 -5.12 -7.22 -24.06
C TYR A 255 -5.32 -7.82 -25.46
N SER A 256 -6.30 -7.32 -26.21
CA SER A 256 -6.46 -7.69 -27.62
C SER A 256 -5.27 -7.22 -28.46
N GLU A 257 -4.97 -7.91 -29.57
CA GLU A 257 -3.77 -7.65 -30.39
C GLU A 257 -3.72 -6.22 -30.96
N GLU A 258 -4.88 -5.57 -31.10
CA GLU A 258 -5.03 -4.23 -31.69
C GLU A 258 -4.87 -3.10 -30.65
N ILE A 259 -4.90 -3.43 -29.36
CA ILE A 259 -4.86 -2.44 -28.29
C ILE A 259 -3.49 -2.37 -27.65
N ILE A 260 -2.87 -1.21 -27.81
CA ILE A 260 -1.65 -0.84 -27.13
C ILE A 260 -2.03 -0.57 -25.67
N ALA A 261 -1.71 -1.50 -24.76
CA ALA A 261 -1.89 -1.30 -23.33
C ALA A 261 -1.31 0.08 -22.91
N PRO A 262 -1.88 0.78 -21.92
CA PRO A 262 -1.41 2.12 -21.53
C PRO A 262 0.11 2.17 -21.23
N SER A 263 0.65 1.04 -20.78
CA SER A 263 2.09 0.77 -20.59
C SER A 263 2.98 1.08 -21.80
N THR A 264 2.50 0.83 -23.01
CA THR A 264 3.32 0.75 -24.22
C THR A 264 3.45 2.07 -24.96
N SER A 265 2.55 3.02 -24.74
CA SER A 265 2.56 4.32 -25.44
C SER A 265 3.05 5.49 -24.58
N GLN A 266 2.93 5.43 -23.24
CA GLN A 266 3.20 6.59 -22.37
C GLN A 266 4.42 6.47 -21.46
N LEU A 267 4.97 5.26 -21.25
CA LEU A 267 6.19 5.12 -20.45
C LEU A 267 7.40 5.51 -21.28
N SER A 268 8.05 6.61 -20.88
CA SER A 268 9.21 7.20 -21.56
C SER A 268 10.49 6.35 -21.47
N GLY A 269 10.41 5.11 -20.96
CA GLY A 269 11.55 4.25 -20.74
C GLY A 269 11.19 2.78 -20.60
N PRO A 270 12.17 1.88 -20.80
CA PRO A 270 11.97 0.45 -20.68
C PRO A 270 11.53 0.07 -19.26
N ALA A 271 10.71 -0.97 -19.16
CA ALA A 271 10.29 -1.50 -17.86
C ALA A 271 11.50 -1.83 -16.98
N THR A 272 11.47 -1.37 -15.74
CA THR A 272 12.52 -1.62 -14.76
C THR A 272 12.55 -3.11 -14.38
N TRP A 273 13.68 -3.60 -13.88
CA TRP A 273 13.79 -5.00 -13.47
C TRP A 273 12.75 -5.41 -12.39
N PRO A 274 12.46 -4.60 -11.36
CA PRO A 274 11.38 -4.90 -10.41
C PRO A 274 9.99 -5.03 -11.06
N GLN A 275 9.65 -4.16 -12.03
CA GLN A 275 8.37 -4.24 -12.74
C GLN A 275 8.25 -5.54 -13.53
N LYS A 276 9.33 -5.94 -14.24
CA LYS A 276 9.37 -7.21 -14.96
C LYS A 276 9.21 -8.39 -14.01
N LYS A 277 9.95 -8.40 -12.90
CA LYS A 277 9.86 -9.46 -11.89
C LYS A 277 8.44 -9.58 -11.30
N HIS A 278 7.80 -8.46 -10.97
CA HIS A 278 6.42 -8.46 -10.48
C HIS A 278 5.46 -9.00 -11.54
N LYS A 279 5.54 -8.52 -12.79
CA LYS A 279 4.72 -9.04 -13.89
C LYS A 279 4.91 -10.53 -14.13
N ASP A 280 6.15 -11.01 -14.12
CA ASP A 280 6.48 -12.42 -14.28
C ASP A 280 5.96 -13.27 -13.10
N MET A 281 6.02 -12.74 -11.88
CA MET A 281 5.46 -13.36 -10.68
C MET A 281 3.94 -13.50 -10.80
N VAL A 282 3.24 -12.42 -11.14
CA VAL A 282 1.77 -12.43 -11.29
C VAL A 282 1.34 -13.41 -12.39
N LYS A 283 2.02 -13.40 -13.54
CA LYS A 283 1.76 -14.34 -14.64
C LYS A 283 2.02 -15.80 -14.30
N ALA A 284 2.79 -16.07 -13.24
CA ALA A 284 3.05 -17.43 -12.78
C ALA A 284 1.95 -17.95 -11.84
N PHE A 285 1.01 -17.10 -11.40
CA PHE A 285 -0.10 -17.54 -10.58
C PHE A 285 -1.06 -18.43 -11.36
N PHE A 286 -1.57 -19.45 -10.67
CA PHE A 286 -2.65 -20.28 -11.17
C PHE A 286 -3.98 -19.58 -10.87
N THR A 287 -4.76 -19.31 -11.90
CA THR A 287 -6.09 -18.73 -11.81
C THR A 287 -7.15 -19.72 -12.26
N GLN A 288 -8.29 -19.75 -11.57
CA GLN A 288 -9.33 -20.75 -11.84
C GLN A 288 -10.06 -20.52 -13.17
N ASP A 289 -10.20 -19.27 -13.62
CA ASP A 289 -10.80 -18.93 -14.91
C ASP A 289 -9.73 -18.73 -16.02
N GLY A 290 -8.47 -19.06 -15.72
CA GLY A 290 -7.36 -18.99 -16.67
C GLY A 290 -7.02 -17.56 -17.09
N THR A 291 -6.71 -17.36 -18.37
CA THR A 291 -6.41 -16.05 -18.95
C THR A 291 -7.58 -15.60 -19.82
N LEU A 292 -8.14 -14.44 -19.51
CA LEU A 292 -9.28 -13.86 -20.22
C LEU A 292 -8.89 -12.53 -20.87
N ASP A 293 -9.48 -12.26 -22.03
CA ASP A 293 -9.51 -10.91 -22.60
C ASP A 293 -10.70 -10.11 -22.04
N ALA A 294 -10.79 -8.83 -22.41
CA ALA A 294 -11.86 -7.95 -21.95
C ALA A 294 -13.26 -8.51 -22.28
N LYS A 295 -13.44 -9.11 -23.46
CA LYS A 295 -14.71 -9.74 -23.85
C LYS A 295 -15.07 -10.90 -22.94
N GLY A 296 -14.11 -11.76 -22.62
CA GLY A 296 -14.27 -12.87 -21.69
C GLY A 296 -14.63 -12.40 -20.28
N VAL A 297 -13.94 -11.38 -19.77
CA VAL A 297 -14.24 -10.75 -18.47
C VAL A 297 -15.66 -10.17 -18.47
N VAL A 298 -16.03 -9.37 -19.46
CA VAL A 298 -17.39 -8.79 -19.56
C VAL A 298 -18.46 -9.86 -19.67
N GLY A 299 -18.21 -10.94 -20.42
CA GLY A 299 -19.12 -12.09 -20.49
C GLY A 299 -19.36 -12.71 -19.12
N LYS A 300 -18.29 -12.90 -18.32
CA LYS A 300 -18.39 -13.40 -16.95
C LYS A 300 -19.12 -12.45 -16.01
N LEU A 301 -18.76 -11.16 -16.02
CA LEU A 301 -19.43 -10.15 -15.20
C LEU A 301 -20.95 -10.12 -15.47
N ARG A 302 -21.36 -10.20 -16.73
CA ARG A 302 -22.77 -10.26 -17.13
C ARG A 302 -23.46 -11.57 -16.74
N GLU A 303 -22.78 -12.71 -16.86
CA GLU A 303 -23.28 -14.02 -16.41
C GLU A 303 -23.61 -14.01 -14.91
N ILE A 304 -22.77 -13.36 -14.11
CA ILE A 304 -22.95 -13.18 -12.66
C ILE A 304 -24.06 -12.16 -12.35
N GLY A 305 -24.34 -11.24 -13.26
CA GLY A 305 -25.29 -10.14 -13.08
C GLY A 305 -24.67 -8.86 -12.50
N ILE A 306 -23.34 -8.72 -12.53
CA ILE A 306 -22.66 -7.48 -12.15
C ILE A 306 -23.09 -6.36 -13.12
N SER A 307 -23.38 -5.19 -12.58
CA SER A 307 -23.92 -4.04 -13.32
C SER A 307 -23.51 -2.72 -12.69
N LYS A 308 -23.96 -1.60 -13.28
CA LYS A 308 -23.79 -0.24 -12.72
C LYS A 308 -24.42 -0.02 -11.34
N LYS A 309 -25.19 -0.98 -10.81
CA LYS A 309 -25.78 -0.92 -9.46
C LYS A 309 -25.01 -1.73 -8.43
N THR A 310 -24.04 -2.54 -8.86
CA THR A 310 -23.22 -3.36 -7.97
C THR A 310 -22.38 -2.47 -7.07
N THR A 311 -22.27 -2.81 -5.80
CA THR A 311 -21.37 -2.15 -4.85
C THR A 311 -20.05 -2.92 -4.77
N PHE A 312 -18.92 -2.23 -4.90
CA PHE A 312 -17.60 -2.81 -4.79
C PHE A 312 -16.91 -2.43 -3.48
N LEU A 313 -16.22 -3.40 -2.87
CA LEU A 313 -15.47 -3.26 -1.63
C LEU A 313 -13.97 -3.52 -1.88
N PRO A 314 -13.15 -2.49 -2.14
CA PRO A 314 -11.69 -2.60 -2.18
C PRO A 314 -11.02 -2.31 -0.83
N TRP A 315 -9.79 -2.80 -0.64
CA TRP A 315 -8.92 -2.48 0.50
C TRP A 315 -7.91 -1.40 0.14
N ALA A 316 -8.42 -0.24 -0.23
CA ALA A 316 -7.61 0.86 -0.74
C ALA A 316 -8.05 2.21 -0.17
N SER A 317 -7.12 3.15 -0.10
CA SER A 317 -7.40 4.54 0.26
C SER A 317 -8.17 5.24 -0.87
N TRP A 318 -8.06 4.74 -2.10
CA TRP A 318 -8.59 5.30 -3.36
C TRP A 318 -9.24 4.18 -4.19
N CYS A 319 -10.02 4.54 -5.21
CA CYS A 319 -10.83 3.59 -6.01
C CYS A 319 -10.04 2.86 -7.11
N PHE A 320 -8.71 2.73 -7.00
CA PHE A 320 -7.87 2.37 -8.14
C PHE A 320 -8.21 0.99 -8.73
N ASP A 321 -8.60 0.01 -7.90
CA ASP A 321 -8.96 -1.32 -8.41
C ASP A 321 -10.10 -1.24 -9.42
N LEU A 322 -11.20 -0.58 -9.04
CA LEU A 322 -12.35 -0.46 -9.93
C LEU A 322 -12.08 0.51 -11.09
N SER A 323 -11.35 1.60 -10.85
CA SER A 323 -11.02 2.57 -11.90
C SER A 323 -10.11 1.95 -12.96
N TYR A 324 -9.05 1.23 -12.59
CA TYR A 324 -8.17 0.58 -13.56
C TYR A 324 -8.86 -0.55 -14.32
N LEU A 325 -9.76 -1.28 -13.66
CA LEU A 325 -10.58 -2.27 -14.35
C LEU A 325 -11.50 -1.62 -15.39
N ARG A 326 -12.15 -0.50 -15.04
CA ARG A 326 -12.97 0.28 -15.98
C ARG A 326 -12.16 0.82 -17.14
N ASP A 327 -11.07 1.52 -16.85
CA ASP A 327 -10.20 2.12 -17.87
C ASP A 327 -9.71 1.06 -18.87
N TRP A 328 -9.35 -0.13 -18.37
CA TRP A 328 -8.97 -1.25 -19.23
C TRP A 328 -10.12 -1.73 -20.12
N LEU A 329 -11.31 -1.96 -19.54
CA LEU A 329 -12.47 -2.42 -20.30
C LEU A 329 -12.92 -1.37 -21.34
N GLU A 330 -12.88 -0.10 -21.00
CA GLU A 330 -13.22 1.00 -21.90
C GLU A 330 -12.21 1.16 -23.04
N ALA A 331 -10.91 1.00 -22.75
CA ALA A 331 -9.88 0.96 -23.79
C ALA A 331 -10.11 -0.19 -24.78
N GLU A 332 -10.71 -1.29 -24.31
CA GLU A 332 -11.12 -2.46 -25.10
C GLU A 332 -12.52 -2.32 -25.74
N GLY A 333 -13.11 -1.12 -25.70
CA GLY A 333 -14.39 -0.80 -26.32
C GLY A 333 -15.62 -1.27 -25.53
N PHE A 334 -15.44 -1.71 -24.28
CA PHE A 334 -16.51 -2.14 -23.40
C PHE A 334 -16.85 -1.05 -22.38
N HIS A 335 -17.63 -0.07 -22.83
CA HIS A 335 -18.13 1.01 -21.99
C HIS A 335 -19.26 0.52 -21.07
N ASP A 336 -19.49 1.25 -19.98
CA ASP A 336 -20.70 1.13 -19.17
C ASP A 336 -20.95 -0.25 -18.52
N VAL A 337 -19.90 -1.07 -18.37
CA VAL A 337 -19.99 -2.42 -17.77
C VAL A 337 -20.04 -2.36 -16.24
N LEU A 338 -19.18 -1.53 -15.65
CA LEU A 338 -18.98 -1.41 -14.22
C LEU A 338 -19.58 -0.10 -13.69
N PRO A 339 -19.92 -0.03 -12.39
CA PRO A 339 -20.43 1.19 -11.77
C PRO A 339 -19.36 2.28 -11.67
N GLY A 340 -19.80 3.52 -11.42
CA GLY A 340 -18.88 4.61 -11.06
C GLY A 340 -18.38 4.51 -9.61
N ASP A 341 -17.53 5.47 -9.23
CA ASP A 341 -16.93 5.55 -7.89
C ASP A 341 -17.98 5.74 -6.79
N GLU A 342 -19.18 6.24 -7.14
CA GLU A 342 -20.30 6.39 -6.22
C GLU A 342 -20.83 5.07 -5.63
N ASN A 343 -20.45 3.91 -6.21
CA ASN A 343 -20.78 2.58 -5.69
C ASN A 343 -19.55 1.84 -5.14
N VAL A 344 -18.48 2.56 -4.80
CA VAL A 344 -17.28 2.00 -4.17
C VAL A 344 -17.27 2.33 -2.68
N CYS A 345 -17.30 1.31 -1.83
CA CYS A 345 -17.07 1.46 -0.40
C CYS A 345 -15.65 1.03 -0.04
N ARG A 346 -14.80 2.03 0.24
CA ARG A 346 -13.39 1.86 0.58
C ARG A 346 -13.23 1.35 2.01
N LEU A 347 -13.21 0.03 2.17
CA LEU A 347 -13.24 -0.63 3.47
C LEU A 347 -12.05 -0.24 4.37
N LEU A 348 -10.88 0.03 3.79
CA LEU A 348 -9.71 0.53 4.52
C LEU A 348 -10.01 1.83 5.28
N LEU A 349 -10.75 2.76 4.67
CA LEU A 349 -11.08 4.05 5.30
C LEU A 349 -12.07 3.89 6.45
N GLU A 350 -13.02 2.96 6.31
CA GLU A 350 -13.98 2.60 7.36
C GLU A 350 -13.26 2.09 8.62
N PHE A 351 -12.29 1.17 8.44
CA PHE A 351 -11.42 0.70 9.52
C PHE A 351 -10.59 1.84 10.11
N ARG A 352 -9.94 2.64 9.26
CA ARG A 352 -9.08 3.75 9.69
C ARG A 352 -9.83 4.76 10.54
N ALA A 353 -11.03 5.15 10.13
CA ALA A 353 -11.86 6.10 10.87
C ALA A 353 -12.18 5.59 12.29
N ASN A 354 -12.60 4.33 12.41
CA ASN A 354 -12.96 3.74 13.71
C ASN A 354 -11.75 3.49 14.61
N VAL A 355 -10.65 2.97 14.08
CA VAL A 355 -9.41 2.78 14.85
C VAL A 355 -8.89 4.12 15.37
N LYS A 356 -8.81 5.14 14.51
CA LYS A 356 -8.43 6.50 14.90
C LYS A 356 -9.34 7.05 15.99
N ARG A 357 -10.66 6.88 15.86
CA ARG A 357 -11.64 7.38 16.82
C ARG A 357 -11.43 6.80 18.21
N VAL A 358 -11.15 5.49 18.31
CA VAL A 358 -11.10 4.78 19.60
C VAL A 358 -9.71 4.85 20.25
N ILE A 359 -8.63 4.66 19.48
CA ILE A 359 -7.27 4.56 20.02
C ILE A 359 -6.33 5.69 19.61
N GLY A 360 -6.79 6.65 18.79
CA GLY A 360 -6.02 7.80 18.34
C GLY A 360 -5.19 7.55 17.07
N ASN A 361 -4.52 8.60 16.60
CA ASN A 361 -3.71 8.59 15.37
C ASN A 361 -2.29 8.02 15.54
N THR A 362 -1.77 7.99 16.77
CA THR A 362 -0.38 7.65 17.08
C THR A 362 -0.33 6.60 18.19
N CYS A 363 -0.96 5.46 17.93
CA CYS A 363 -1.26 4.44 18.93
C CYS A 363 -0.28 3.26 18.95
N TYR A 364 0.55 3.09 17.92
CA TYR A 364 1.54 2.02 17.84
C TYR A 364 2.93 2.61 17.66
N GLN A 365 3.74 2.61 18.73
CA GLN A 365 5.11 3.12 18.70
C GLN A 365 5.23 4.54 18.10
N SER A 366 4.32 5.44 18.52
CA SER A 366 4.20 6.82 18.02
C SER A 366 3.83 6.93 16.52
N ARG A 367 3.26 5.88 15.94
CA ARG A 367 2.78 5.82 14.55
C ARG A 367 1.29 5.44 14.49
N PRO A 368 0.65 5.66 13.33
CA PRO A 368 -0.66 5.10 13.05
C PRO A 368 -0.69 3.58 13.20
N PHE A 369 -1.87 3.06 13.55
CA PHE A 369 -2.09 1.62 13.55
C PHE A 369 -1.89 1.08 12.12
N PRO A 370 -1.09 0.03 11.90
CA PRO A 370 -0.85 -0.51 10.57
C PRO A 370 -2.11 -1.21 10.04
N LEU A 371 -2.67 -0.66 8.96
CA LEU A 371 -3.89 -1.18 8.32
C LEU A 371 -3.62 -1.81 6.94
N SER A 372 -2.37 -2.14 6.62
CA SER A 372 -2.10 -2.98 5.44
C SER A 372 -2.80 -4.33 5.62
N LEU A 373 -3.45 -4.82 4.56
CA LEU A 373 -4.23 -6.06 4.63
C LEU A 373 -3.39 -7.24 5.15
N SER A 374 -2.16 -7.39 4.66
CA SER A 374 -1.23 -8.46 5.06
C SER A 374 -0.95 -8.50 6.56
N ILE A 375 -0.79 -7.34 7.21
CA ILE A 375 -0.56 -7.23 8.66
C ILE A 375 -1.88 -7.40 9.42
N LEU A 376 -2.91 -6.65 9.04
CA LEU A 376 -4.16 -6.63 9.80
C LEU A 376 -4.88 -7.98 9.74
N PHE A 377 -4.90 -8.63 8.58
CA PHE A 377 -5.47 -9.96 8.43
C PHE A 377 -4.77 -10.97 9.35
N LEU A 378 -3.43 -10.90 9.43
CA LEU A 378 -2.64 -11.74 10.32
C LEU A 378 -2.92 -11.47 11.81
N VAL A 379 -3.08 -10.21 12.20
CA VAL A 379 -3.44 -9.81 13.57
C VAL A 379 -4.78 -10.43 13.97
N LEU A 380 -5.76 -10.41 13.08
CA LEU A 380 -7.16 -10.78 13.36
C LEU A 380 -7.45 -12.26 13.20
N PHE A 381 -6.92 -12.89 12.16
CA PHE A 381 -7.24 -14.28 11.79
C PHE A 381 -6.10 -15.27 12.09
N GLY A 382 -4.90 -14.77 12.41
CA GLY A 382 -3.75 -15.59 12.80
C GLY A 382 -3.00 -16.22 11.62
N GLU A 383 -1.83 -16.78 11.91
CA GLU A 383 -0.94 -17.41 10.92
C GLU A 383 -1.51 -18.72 10.35
N ASP A 384 -2.31 -19.45 11.13
CA ASP A 384 -2.86 -20.74 10.73
C ASP A 384 -4.06 -20.62 9.76
N HIS A 385 -4.53 -19.40 9.49
CA HIS A 385 -5.62 -19.21 8.54
C HIS A 385 -5.15 -19.51 7.09
N PRO A 386 -5.91 -20.27 6.28
CA PRO A 386 -5.47 -20.69 4.94
C PRO A 386 -5.17 -19.57 3.92
N LEU A 387 -5.61 -18.35 4.21
CA LEU A 387 -5.36 -17.15 3.40
C LEU A 387 -4.19 -16.30 3.92
N SER A 388 -3.72 -16.53 5.14
CA SER A 388 -2.63 -15.74 5.74
C SER A 388 -1.32 -15.97 4.99
N GLY A 389 -0.55 -14.88 4.78
CA GLY A 389 0.74 -14.92 4.08
C GLY A 389 0.66 -15.23 2.58
N ARG A 390 -0.54 -15.17 1.99
CA ARG A 390 -0.78 -15.43 0.55
C ARG A 390 -1.22 -14.17 -0.20
N ASN A 391 -0.89 -13.00 0.35
CA ASN A 391 -1.18 -11.70 -0.25
C ASN A 391 -0.42 -11.52 -1.58
N HIS A 392 -0.79 -10.49 -2.34
CA HIS A 392 -0.33 -10.27 -3.72
C HIS A 392 -0.84 -11.35 -4.67
N HIS A 393 -2.04 -11.85 -4.41
CA HIS A 393 -2.78 -12.70 -5.32
C HIS A 393 -4.22 -12.23 -5.29
N ALA A 394 -4.65 -11.53 -6.33
CA ALA A 394 -5.90 -10.78 -6.36
C ALA A 394 -7.12 -11.53 -5.77
N LEU A 395 -7.35 -12.80 -6.15
CA LEU A 395 -8.47 -13.57 -5.57
C LEU A 395 -8.31 -13.79 -4.05
N VAL A 396 -7.11 -14.15 -3.58
CA VAL A 396 -6.85 -14.38 -2.16
C VAL A 396 -7.10 -13.11 -1.37
N ASP A 397 -6.59 -11.97 -1.86
CA ASP A 397 -6.80 -10.68 -1.24
C ASP A 397 -8.30 -10.34 -1.22
N ALA A 398 -9.02 -10.46 -2.34
CA ALA A 398 -10.48 -10.28 -2.38
C ALA A 398 -11.25 -11.19 -1.39
N GLN A 399 -10.78 -12.42 -1.14
CA GLN A 399 -11.36 -13.31 -0.13
C GLN A 399 -11.04 -12.88 1.30
N GLN A 400 -9.83 -12.39 1.55
CA GLN A 400 -9.48 -11.76 2.83
C GLN A 400 -10.35 -10.52 3.07
N LEU A 401 -10.57 -9.67 2.05
CA LEU A 401 -11.47 -8.53 2.12
C LEU A 401 -12.90 -8.93 2.52
N ALA A 402 -13.42 -10.03 1.98
CA ALA A 402 -14.75 -10.53 2.34
C ALA A 402 -14.86 -10.87 3.84
N LEU A 403 -13.81 -11.43 4.44
CA LEU A 403 -13.73 -11.69 5.88
C LEU A 403 -13.59 -10.39 6.68
N MET A 404 -12.83 -9.43 6.19
CA MET A 404 -12.67 -8.10 6.79
C MET A 404 -13.99 -7.31 6.78
N ALA A 405 -14.75 -7.36 5.69
CA ALA A 405 -16.05 -6.70 5.57
C ALA A 405 -17.06 -7.26 6.58
N ASP A 406 -17.09 -8.59 6.71
CA ASP A 406 -17.95 -9.27 7.67
C ASP A 406 -17.57 -8.96 9.12
N LEU A 407 -16.26 -8.92 9.42
CA LEU A 407 -15.79 -8.46 10.72
C LEU A 407 -16.23 -7.02 11.00
N PHE A 408 -16.09 -6.11 10.03
CA PHE A 408 -16.52 -4.72 10.20
C PHE A 408 -18.02 -4.63 10.53
N ILE A 409 -18.86 -5.36 9.80
CA ILE A 409 -20.31 -5.41 10.05
C ILE A 409 -20.59 -5.92 11.48
N ASP A 410 -19.88 -6.95 11.96
CA ASP A 410 -20.03 -7.41 13.34
C ASP A 410 -19.54 -6.38 14.36
N LEU A 411 -18.43 -5.68 14.10
CA LEU A 411 -17.91 -4.61 14.96
C LEU A 411 -18.84 -3.40 15.07
N CYS A 412 -19.67 -3.15 14.04
CA CYS A 412 -20.73 -2.14 14.08
C CYS A 412 -21.89 -2.48 15.01
N LYS A 413 -22.01 -3.73 15.46
CA LYS A 413 -23.00 -4.11 16.49
C LYS A 413 -22.50 -3.70 17.88
N PRO A 414 -23.41 -3.42 18.83
CA PRO A 414 -23.04 -3.24 20.23
C PRO A 414 -22.20 -4.43 20.73
N PRO A 415 -21.15 -4.22 21.54
CA PRO A 415 -20.21 -5.28 21.92
C PRO A 415 -20.89 -6.59 22.34
N HIS A 416 -21.88 -6.53 23.22
CA HIS A 416 -22.63 -7.69 23.73
C HIS A 416 -23.52 -8.43 22.72
N LYS A 417 -23.68 -7.91 21.49
CA LYS A 417 -24.44 -8.56 20.39
C LYS A 417 -23.55 -9.16 19.31
N ARG A 418 -22.24 -9.02 19.45
CA ARG A 418 -21.27 -9.49 18.45
C ARG A 418 -21.13 -10.99 18.53
N VAL A 419 -21.14 -11.65 17.38
CA VAL A 419 -21.03 -13.12 17.32
C VAL A 419 -19.61 -13.53 16.95
N ARG A 420 -19.03 -12.85 15.96
CA ARG A 420 -17.70 -13.19 15.42
C ARG A 420 -16.59 -12.70 16.31
N TRP A 421 -16.69 -11.47 16.79
CA TRP A 421 -15.68 -10.89 17.66
C TRP A 421 -15.61 -11.56 19.04
N GLN A 422 -16.77 -11.90 19.64
CA GLN A 422 -16.82 -12.36 21.03
C GLN A 422 -16.69 -13.89 21.23
N GLY A 423 -17.07 -14.73 20.27
CA GLY A 423 -17.63 -16.03 20.65
C GLY A 423 -17.33 -17.26 19.80
N SER A 424 -16.60 -17.18 18.70
CA SER A 424 -16.30 -18.39 17.92
C SER A 424 -14.87 -18.38 17.41
N ASN A 425 -13.98 -18.96 18.24
CA ASN A 425 -12.72 -19.54 17.82
C ASN A 425 -11.60 -18.53 17.43
N LYS A 426 -10.87 -18.00 18.43
CA LYS A 426 -9.40 -17.81 18.26
C LYS A 426 -8.70 -19.14 17.88
N ASN A 427 -9.39 -20.28 18.06
CA ASN A 427 -9.10 -21.56 17.43
C ASN A 427 -9.92 -21.74 16.13
N LEU A 428 -9.71 -20.93 15.09
CA LEU A 428 -10.24 -21.24 13.75
C LEU A 428 -9.75 -22.66 13.43
N GLY A 429 -10.65 -23.63 13.60
CA GLY A 429 -10.27 -25.00 13.99
C GLY A 429 -9.21 -25.56 13.06
N SER A 430 -8.11 -26.09 13.60
CA SER A 430 -6.90 -26.45 12.85
C SER A 430 -7.23 -26.95 11.44
N TRP A 431 -7.25 -26.04 10.47
CA TRP A 431 -7.36 -26.43 9.08
C TRP A 431 -6.02 -27.09 8.83
N LYS A 432 -6.04 -28.42 8.64
CA LYS A 432 -4.82 -29.19 8.38
C LYS A 432 -4.00 -28.40 7.39
N ARG A 433 -2.79 -27.97 7.81
CA ARG A 433 -1.85 -27.21 6.98
C ARG A 433 -1.95 -27.71 5.55
N GLN A 434 -2.33 -26.83 4.63
CA GLN A 434 -2.06 -27.11 3.22
C GLN A 434 -0.57 -27.40 3.11
N GLN A 435 -0.24 -28.38 2.28
CA GLN A 435 1.14 -28.84 2.12
C GLN A 435 2.07 -27.65 1.91
N PRO A 436 3.25 -27.62 2.56
CA PRO A 436 4.22 -26.57 2.38
C PRO A 436 4.45 -26.31 0.89
N LEU A 437 4.76 -25.05 0.54
CA LEU A 437 5.01 -24.55 -0.82
C LEU A 437 5.99 -25.43 -1.64
N GLU A 438 6.74 -26.30 -0.98
CA GLU A 438 7.55 -27.39 -1.55
C GLU A 438 6.76 -28.31 -2.50
N GLY A 439 5.44 -28.45 -2.32
CA GLY A 439 4.56 -29.19 -3.24
C GLY A 439 4.25 -28.48 -4.56
N PHE A 440 4.46 -27.16 -4.64
CA PHE A 440 4.19 -26.35 -5.85
C PHE A 440 5.40 -26.22 -6.79
N PHE A 441 6.56 -26.76 -6.40
CA PHE A 441 7.74 -26.86 -7.27
C PHE A 441 8.01 -28.32 -7.69
N PRO A 442 7.18 -28.95 -8.54
CA PRO A 442 7.61 -30.17 -9.18
C PRO A 442 8.76 -29.79 -10.14
N SER A 443 9.99 -30.23 -9.83
CA SER A 443 11.19 -30.25 -10.70
C SER A 443 12.37 -29.30 -10.44
N MET A 444 12.62 -28.83 -9.21
CA MET A 444 14.00 -28.45 -8.88
C MET A 444 14.86 -29.71 -8.76
N SER A 445 15.71 -29.97 -9.78
CA SER A 445 16.62 -31.11 -9.77
C SER A 445 17.49 -31.10 -8.51
N PRO A 446 17.81 -32.26 -7.90
CA PRO A 446 18.65 -32.35 -6.70
C PRO A 446 19.97 -31.55 -6.79
N ASN A 447 20.53 -31.45 -8.00
CA ASN A 447 21.78 -30.72 -8.27
C ASN A 447 21.70 -29.20 -8.06
N LYS A 448 20.51 -28.59 -8.09
CA LYS A 448 20.33 -27.16 -7.77
C LYS A 448 20.25 -26.91 -6.26
N LYS A 449 19.73 -27.85 -5.47
CA LYS A 449 19.71 -27.74 -4.01
C LYS A 449 21.12 -27.79 -3.41
N ALA A 450 21.99 -28.67 -3.93
CA ALA A 450 23.36 -28.85 -3.43
C ALA A 450 24.33 -27.69 -3.71
N ARG A 451 23.95 -26.70 -4.54
CA ARG A 451 24.79 -25.51 -4.82
C ARG A 451 24.42 -24.29 -3.97
N LEU A 452 23.35 -24.38 -3.19
CA LEU A 452 22.83 -23.30 -2.36
C LEU A 452 22.95 -23.61 -0.85
N SER A 453 23.41 -24.81 -0.51
CA SER A 453 23.93 -25.23 0.80
C SER A 453 25.45 -25.24 0.76
#